data_AF-V8N4G2-F1
#
_entry.id   AF-V8N4G2-F1
#
_cell.length_a   1.000
_cell.length_b   1.000
_cell.length_c   1.000
_cell.angle_alpha   90.00
_cell.angle_beta   90.00
_cell.angle_gamma   90.00
#
_symmetry.space_group_name_H-M   'P 1'
#
loop_
_entity.id
_entity.type
_entity.pdbx_description
1 polymer ?
#
loop_
_entity_poly.entity_id
_entity_poly.type
_entity_poly.pdbx_seq_one_letter_code
_entity_poly.pdbx_strand_id
1 'polypeptide(L)'
;MLSLPISGNFEVGVHIADVSYFVPEGTVLDDVASKRATSVYLVQKVIPMLPQLLCEELCSLNPMTDRLTFSVIWKLSPQGKILDEWFGRTVIQSCAKLSYDHAQSMIENPERVFGAGELPPISSCHAVAEVHRAVQNLHQIAKQLRQQRFVDGALRLDQVEKHLDGWISGGLPG
;
A
#
# COMPACT_ATOMS: atom_id res chain seq x y z
N MET A 1 -3.02 -4.92 -11.93
CA MET A 1 -3.07 -4.90 -13.41
C MET A 1 -1.66 -4.66 -13.89
N LEU A 2 -1.05 -5.56 -14.65
CA LEU A 2 0.35 -5.43 -15.13
C LEU A 2 0.33 -5.58 -16.65
N SER A 3 0.42 -4.46 -17.37
CA SER A 3 0.48 -4.44 -18.83
C SER A 3 1.93 -4.20 -19.30
N LEU A 4 2.36 -4.98 -20.29
CA LEU A 4 3.68 -4.95 -20.91
C LEU A 4 3.89 -3.64 -21.70
N PRO A 5 5.11 -3.10 -21.76
CA PRO A 5 5.35 -1.77 -22.28
C PRO A 5 5.31 -1.75 -23.82
N ILE A 6 4.40 -0.99 -24.42
CA ILE A 6 4.37 -0.74 -25.88
C ILE A 6 5.49 0.25 -26.30
N SER A 7 6.33 0.75 -25.38
CA SER A 7 7.45 1.69 -25.70
C SER A 7 8.49 1.87 -24.57
N GLY A 8 8.63 0.90 -23.66
CA GLY A 8 9.46 1.03 -22.44
C GLY A 8 8.82 1.86 -21.32
N ASN A 9 7.61 2.39 -21.51
CA ASN A 9 6.84 3.12 -20.49
C ASN A 9 6.17 2.17 -19.48
N PHE A 10 5.94 2.64 -18.26
CA PHE A 10 5.29 1.89 -17.19
C PHE A 10 3.82 2.29 -17.05
N GLU A 11 2.96 1.35 -16.69
CA GLU A 11 1.62 1.63 -16.18
C GLU A 11 1.62 1.35 -14.67
N VAL A 12 1.37 2.39 -13.87
CA VAL A 12 1.41 2.32 -12.41
C VAL A 12 0.05 2.70 -11.85
N GLY A 13 -0.53 1.80 -11.06
CA GLY A 13 -1.80 2.03 -10.36
C GLY A 13 -1.61 2.17 -8.86
N VAL A 14 -2.24 3.18 -8.27
CA VAL A 14 -2.50 3.27 -6.83
C VAL A 14 -3.99 3.05 -6.61
N HIS A 15 -4.31 2.00 -5.86
CA HIS A 15 -5.68 1.57 -5.60
C HIS A 15 -6.00 1.78 -4.12
N ILE A 16 -6.89 2.72 -3.82
CA ILE A 16 -7.30 3.06 -2.45
C ILE A 16 -8.67 2.43 -2.20
N ALA A 17 -8.91 1.86 -1.02
CA ALA A 17 -10.21 1.30 -0.67
C ALA A 17 -11.35 2.33 -0.86
N ASP A 18 -12.44 1.95 -1.51
CA ASP A 18 -13.58 2.85 -1.73
C ASP A 18 -14.45 2.95 -0.48
N VAL A 19 -13.94 3.63 0.55
CA VAL A 19 -14.67 3.88 1.80
C VAL A 19 -15.95 4.68 1.56
N SER A 20 -15.94 5.57 0.55
CA SER A 20 -17.10 6.42 0.20
C SER A 20 -18.32 5.63 -0.22
N TYR A 21 -18.13 4.42 -0.76
CA TYR A 21 -19.22 3.51 -1.09
C TYR A 21 -19.96 3.01 0.16
N PHE A 22 -19.23 2.81 1.27
CA PHE A 22 -19.77 2.24 2.51
C PHE A 22 -20.19 3.30 3.53
N VAL A 23 -19.74 4.55 3.37
CA VAL A 23 -20.05 5.67 4.26
C VAL A 23 -20.71 6.78 3.44
N PRO A 24 -22.02 6.67 3.15
CA PRO A 24 -22.73 7.72 2.42
C PRO A 24 -22.81 9.01 3.24
N GLU A 25 -22.69 10.14 2.55
CA GLU A 25 -22.76 11.48 3.13
C GLU A 25 -24.09 11.70 3.89
N GLY A 26 -24.01 12.38 5.04
CA GLY A 26 -25.18 12.74 5.85
C GLY A 26 -25.77 11.61 6.68
N THR A 27 -25.15 10.43 6.68
CA THR A 27 -25.56 9.31 7.56
C THR A 27 -25.02 9.48 8.98
N VAL A 28 -25.59 8.76 9.94
CA VAL A 28 -25.06 8.72 11.33
C VAL A 28 -23.61 8.22 11.35
N LEU A 29 -23.28 7.30 10.44
CA LEU A 29 -21.92 6.79 10.31
C LEU A 29 -20.95 7.87 9.83
N ASP A 30 -21.35 8.67 8.85
CA ASP A 30 -20.59 9.81 8.35
C ASP A 30 -20.41 10.89 9.43
N ASP A 31 -21.48 11.25 10.17
CA ASP A 31 -21.40 12.20 11.28
C ASP A 31 -20.42 11.73 12.38
N VAL A 32 -20.44 10.45 12.75
CA VAL A 32 -19.49 9.89 13.73
C VAL A 32 -18.06 9.86 13.17
N ALA A 33 -17.88 9.50 11.91
CA ALA A 33 -16.57 9.50 11.25
C ALA A 33 -15.97 10.91 11.19
N SER A 34 -16.78 11.89 10.78
CA SER A 34 -16.46 13.32 10.76
C SER A 34 -16.06 13.83 12.15
N LYS A 35 -16.84 13.50 13.19
CA LYS A 35 -16.52 13.85 14.58
C LYS A 35 -15.23 13.24 15.10
N ARG A 36 -14.89 12.01 14.70
CA ARG A 36 -13.62 11.36 15.07
C ARG A 36 -12.45 11.90 14.27
N ALA A 37 -12.69 12.33 13.02
CA ALA A 37 -11.76 12.90 12.04
C ALA A 37 -10.60 11.99 11.60
N THR A 38 -10.02 11.19 12.50
CA THR A 38 -8.92 10.27 12.22
C THR A 38 -8.89 9.11 13.21
N SER A 39 -8.19 8.04 12.85
CA SER A 39 -7.85 6.96 13.78
C SER A 39 -6.67 7.39 14.65
N VAL A 40 -6.74 7.11 15.95
CA VAL A 40 -5.66 7.42 16.89
C VAL A 40 -4.85 6.16 17.18
N TYR A 41 -3.57 6.20 16.85
CA TYR A 41 -2.62 5.11 17.09
C TYR A 41 -1.92 5.32 18.43
N LEU A 42 -2.24 4.49 19.41
CA LEU A 42 -1.55 4.42 20.70
C LEU A 42 -0.61 3.22 20.71
N VAL A 43 0.39 3.22 21.59
CA VAL A 43 1.40 2.15 21.68
C VAL A 43 0.80 0.75 21.76
N GLN A 44 -0.31 0.58 22.48
CA GLN A 44 -0.94 -0.73 22.72
C GLN A 44 -2.27 -0.93 21.99
N LYS A 45 -2.84 0.11 21.37
CA LYS A 45 -4.18 0.01 20.77
C LYS A 45 -4.42 1.08 19.71
N VAL A 46 -5.36 0.80 18.81
CA VAL A 46 -5.86 1.77 17.85
C VAL A 46 -7.29 2.16 18.23
N ILE A 47 -7.59 3.45 18.26
CA ILE A 47 -8.96 3.96 18.34
C ILE A 47 -9.41 4.26 16.91
N PRO A 48 -10.26 3.42 16.30
CA PRO A 48 -10.53 3.53 14.88
C PRO A 48 -11.53 4.66 14.59
N MET A 49 -11.33 5.36 13.48
CA MET A 49 -12.28 6.35 12.95
C MET A 49 -13.62 5.70 12.58
N LEU A 50 -13.56 4.52 11.96
CA LEU A 50 -14.72 3.76 11.49
C LEU A 50 -14.94 2.50 12.33
N PRO A 51 -16.12 1.87 12.28
CA PRO A 51 -16.35 0.55 12.86
C PRO A 51 -15.32 -0.48 12.35
N GLN A 52 -14.90 -1.39 13.23
CA GLN A 52 -13.92 -2.44 12.89
C GLN A 52 -14.30 -3.27 11.67
N LEU A 53 -15.60 -3.58 11.51
CA LEU A 53 -16.10 -4.31 10.33
C LEU A 53 -15.73 -3.60 9.01
N LEU A 54 -15.78 -2.27 8.97
CA LEU A 54 -15.33 -1.53 7.79
C LEU A 54 -13.80 -1.51 7.69
N CYS A 55 -13.10 -1.24 8.78
CA CYS A 55 -11.65 -1.15 8.78
C CYS A 55 -10.93 -2.46 8.42
N GLU A 56 -11.40 -3.59 8.94
CA GLU A 56 -10.67 -4.86 8.95
C GLU A 56 -11.14 -5.82 7.86
N GLU A 57 -12.43 -5.75 7.50
CA GLU A 57 -13.04 -6.68 6.53
C GLU A 57 -13.34 -6.00 5.20
N LEU A 58 -14.22 -5.00 5.19
CA LEU A 58 -14.79 -4.47 3.94
C LEU A 58 -13.86 -3.51 3.19
N CYS A 59 -13.20 -2.61 3.90
CA CYS A 59 -12.27 -1.63 3.31
C CYS A 59 -10.81 -2.09 3.38
N SER A 60 -10.48 -3.11 4.17
CA SER A 60 -9.14 -3.69 4.15
C SER A 60 -8.90 -4.40 2.81
N LEU A 61 -7.81 -4.05 2.12
CA LEU A 61 -7.40 -4.69 0.87
C LEU A 61 -6.72 -6.05 1.13
N ASN A 62 -7.43 -6.92 1.85
CA ASN A 62 -6.98 -8.27 2.16
C ASN A 62 -6.74 -9.06 0.86
N PRO A 63 -5.71 -9.92 0.84
CA PRO A 63 -5.33 -10.66 -0.35
C PRO A 63 -6.43 -11.69 -0.74
N MET A 64 -6.46 -12.07 -2.02
CA MET A 64 -7.31 -13.11 -2.60
C MET A 64 -8.82 -12.85 -2.46
N THR A 65 -9.20 -11.59 -2.19
CA THR A 65 -10.60 -11.19 -2.07
C THR A 65 -10.88 -9.96 -2.92
N ASP A 66 -12.04 -9.94 -3.58
CA ASP A 66 -12.47 -8.80 -4.39
C ASP A 66 -12.76 -7.59 -3.50
N ARG A 67 -12.29 -6.42 -3.92
CA ARG A 67 -12.41 -5.16 -3.18
C ARG A 67 -12.74 -4.00 -4.10
N LEU A 68 -13.70 -3.19 -3.64
CA LEU A 68 -14.03 -1.90 -4.25
C LEU A 68 -12.93 -0.90 -3.95
N THR A 69 -12.46 -0.22 -4.98
CA THR A 69 -11.35 0.73 -4.89
C THR A 69 -11.64 1.98 -5.71
N PHE A 70 -11.13 3.10 -5.23
CA PHE A 70 -10.93 4.29 -6.03
C PHE A 70 -9.47 4.31 -6.47
N SER A 71 -9.26 4.35 -7.78
CA SER A 71 -7.95 4.15 -8.37
C SER A 71 -7.46 5.37 -9.12
N VAL A 72 -6.13 5.55 -9.05
CA VAL A 72 -5.39 6.44 -9.93
C VAL A 72 -4.39 5.60 -10.71
N ILE A 73 -4.42 5.70 -12.03
CA ILE A 73 -3.55 4.95 -12.93
C ILE A 73 -2.79 5.95 -13.79
N TRP A 74 -1.47 5.85 -13.81
CA TRP A 74 -0.60 6.67 -14.63
C TRP A 74 0.11 5.83 -15.68
N LYS A 75 0.28 6.41 -16.88
CA LYS A 75 1.35 6.00 -17.79
C LYS A 75 2.56 6.86 -17.50
N LEU A 76 3.67 6.23 -17.13
CA LEU A 76 4.90 6.88 -16.73
C LEU A 76 6.03 6.58 -17.72
N SER A 77 6.86 7.57 -18.02
CA SER A 77 8.15 7.32 -18.65
C SER A 77 9.10 6.60 -17.68
N PRO A 78 10.21 5.98 -18.16
CA PRO A 78 11.23 5.40 -17.27
C PRO A 78 11.84 6.39 -16.27
N GLN A 79 11.75 7.69 -16.55
CA GLN A 79 12.24 8.77 -15.67
C GLN A 79 11.16 9.24 -14.67
N GLY A 80 9.99 8.61 -14.65
CA GLY A 80 8.89 8.96 -13.75
C GLY A 80 8.05 10.16 -14.22
N LYS A 81 8.16 10.59 -15.48
CA LYS A 81 7.30 11.64 -16.02
C LYS A 81 5.91 11.08 -16.32
N ILE A 82 4.87 11.79 -15.89
CA ILE A 82 3.47 11.45 -16.21
C ILE A 82 3.22 11.75 -17.69
N LEU A 83 2.78 10.74 -18.43
CA LEU A 83 2.42 10.81 -19.85
C LEU A 83 0.90 10.83 -20.03
N ASP A 84 0.18 10.14 -19.15
CA ASP A 84 -1.27 10.02 -19.14
C ASP A 84 -1.72 9.69 -17.71
N GLU A 85 -2.95 10.07 -17.36
CA GLU A 85 -3.54 9.81 -16.05
C GLU A 85 -5.02 9.45 -16.16
N TRP A 86 -5.45 8.53 -15.32
CA TRP A 86 -6.83 8.09 -15.23
C TRP A 86 -7.26 7.95 -13.78
N PHE A 87 -8.48 8.38 -13.49
CA PHE A 87 -9.10 8.31 -12.18
C PHE A 87 -10.45 7.62 -12.31
N GLY A 88 -10.77 6.72 -11.38
CA GLY A 88 -12.09 6.11 -11.35
C GLY A 88 -12.25 4.98 -10.35
N ARG A 89 -13.49 4.54 -10.19
CA ARG A 89 -13.83 3.38 -9.37
C ARG A 89 -13.50 2.09 -10.10
N THR A 90 -12.93 1.14 -9.37
CA THR A 90 -12.46 -0.15 -9.88
C THR A 90 -12.77 -1.27 -8.89
N VAL A 91 -12.69 -2.51 -9.37
CA VAL A 91 -12.63 -3.70 -8.53
C VAL A 91 -11.24 -4.32 -8.67
N ILE A 92 -10.60 -4.65 -7.55
CA ILE A 92 -9.32 -5.34 -7.54
C ILE A 92 -9.41 -6.62 -6.70
N GLN A 93 -8.46 -7.51 -6.92
CA GLN A 93 -8.19 -8.64 -6.04
C GLN A 93 -6.68 -8.65 -5.76
N SER A 94 -6.28 -8.31 -4.54
CA SER A 94 -4.86 -8.26 -4.19
C SER A 94 -4.24 -9.66 -4.23
N CYS A 95 -3.14 -9.83 -4.96
CA CYS A 95 -2.51 -11.15 -5.12
C CYS A 95 -1.64 -11.56 -3.93
N ALA A 96 -1.24 -10.63 -3.06
CA ALA A 96 -0.34 -10.89 -1.94
C ALA A 96 -0.41 -9.77 -0.88
N LYS A 97 -0.08 -10.10 0.37
CA LYS A 97 0.09 -9.12 1.46
C LYS A 97 1.55 -9.09 1.89
N LEU A 98 2.35 -8.28 1.20
CA LEU A 98 3.78 -8.14 1.49
C LEU A 98 4.00 -7.27 2.74
N SER A 99 5.03 -7.59 3.52
CA SER A 99 5.57 -6.70 4.56
C SER A 99 6.67 -5.83 3.94
N TYR A 100 7.14 -4.82 4.66
CA TYR A 100 8.30 -4.05 4.24
C TYR A 100 9.54 -4.93 4.08
N ASP A 101 9.76 -5.90 4.96
CA ASP A 101 10.91 -6.81 4.87
C ASP A 101 10.86 -7.68 3.63
N HIS A 102 9.67 -8.19 3.26
CA HIS A 102 9.49 -8.95 2.02
C HIS A 102 9.83 -8.09 0.80
N ALA A 103 9.29 -6.87 0.74
CA ALA A 103 9.54 -5.94 -0.37
C ALA A 103 11.01 -5.50 -0.42
N GLN A 104 11.64 -5.25 0.73
CA GLN A 104 13.05 -4.89 0.82
C GLN A 104 13.96 -6.04 0.37
N SER A 105 13.66 -7.26 0.79
CA SER A 105 14.39 -8.46 0.36
C SER A 105 14.33 -8.65 -1.16
N MET A 106 13.16 -8.42 -1.77
CA MET A 106 13.00 -8.40 -3.23
C MET A 106 13.83 -7.33 -3.93
N ILE A 107 13.96 -6.15 -3.32
CA ILE A 107 14.74 -5.01 -3.84
C ILE A 107 16.25 -5.28 -3.75
N GLU A 108 16.71 -5.84 -2.64
CA GLU A 108 18.13 -6.10 -2.37
C GLU A 108 18.67 -7.30 -3.14
N ASN A 109 17.81 -8.25 -3.49
CA ASN A 109 18.19 -9.49 -4.17
C ASN A 109 17.48 -9.62 -5.52
N PRO A 110 17.87 -8.84 -6.56
CA PRO A 110 17.08 -8.73 -7.78
C PRO A 110 17.03 -10.02 -8.62
N GLU A 111 18.09 -10.82 -8.59
CA GLU A 111 18.20 -12.09 -9.34
C GLU A 111 17.82 -13.32 -8.51
N ARG A 112 17.42 -13.12 -7.25
CA ARG A 112 17.10 -14.24 -6.35
C ARG A 112 15.75 -14.84 -6.72
N VAL A 113 15.74 -16.16 -6.83
CA VAL A 113 14.50 -16.94 -6.87
C VAL A 113 14.09 -17.25 -5.43
N PHE A 114 12.94 -16.75 -5.02
CA PHE A 114 12.38 -17.01 -3.69
C PHE A 114 11.74 -18.40 -3.62
N GLY A 115 12.13 -19.19 -2.63
CA GLY A 115 11.56 -20.50 -2.37
C GLY A 115 10.23 -20.45 -1.63
N ALA A 116 9.61 -21.63 -1.47
CA ALA A 116 8.38 -21.77 -0.69
C ALA A 116 8.62 -21.43 0.79
N GLY A 117 7.75 -20.60 1.37
CA GLY A 117 7.80 -20.21 2.79
C GLY A 117 8.64 -18.97 3.10
N GLU A 118 9.40 -18.43 2.14
CA GLU A 118 10.15 -17.17 2.31
C GLU A 118 9.29 -15.92 2.12
N LEU A 119 8.16 -16.08 1.45
CA LEU A 119 7.22 -15.02 1.11
C LEU A 119 5.83 -15.40 1.63
N PRO A 120 4.96 -14.40 1.87
CA PRO A 120 3.59 -14.66 2.25
C PRO A 120 2.86 -15.35 1.09
N PRO A 121 1.67 -15.94 1.34
CA PRO A 121 0.87 -16.54 0.29
C PRO A 121 0.65 -15.56 -0.87
N ILE A 122 0.91 -16.06 -2.09
CA ILE A 122 0.66 -15.34 -3.35
C ILE A 122 -0.43 -16.11 -4.10
N SER A 123 -1.36 -15.39 -4.71
CA SER A 123 -2.47 -15.97 -5.46
C SER A 123 -1.94 -16.86 -6.60
N SER A 124 -2.62 -17.99 -6.83
CA SER A 124 -2.22 -18.97 -7.85
C SER A 124 -2.28 -18.42 -9.29
N CYS A 125 -2.99 -17.32 -9.51
CA CYS A 125 -3.04 -16.63 -10.80
C CYS A 125 -1.80 -15.77 -11.10
N HIS A 126 -0.89 -15.58 -10.13
CA HIS A 126 0.31 -14.78 -10.28
C HIS A 126 1.57 -15.55 -9.90
N ALA A 127 2.61 -15.44 -10.72
CA ALA A 127 3.91 -16.01 -10.41
C ALA A 127 4.67 -15.11 -9.42
N VAL A 128 5.46 -15.72 -8.53
CA VAL A 128 6.35 -14.97 -7.60
C VAL A 128 7.28 -14.02 -8.37
N ALA A 129 7.83 -14.47 -9.49
CA ALA A 129 8.69 -13.67 -10.35
C ALA A 129 7.98 -12.44 -10.92
N GLU A 130 6.66 -12.50 -11.15
CA GLU A 130 5.89 -11.35 -11.63
C GLU A 130 5.78 -10.28 -10.54
N VAL A 131 5.44 -10.69 -9.32
CA VAL A 131 5.36 -9.78 -8.15
C VAL A 131 6.73 -9.18 -7.85
N HIS A 132 7.79 -10.00 -7.87
CA HIS A 132 9.16 -9.56 -7.65
C HIS A 132 9.58 -8.49 -8.66
N ARG A 133 9.34 -8.74 -9.96
CA ARG A 133 9.59 -7.76 -11.03
C ARG A 133 8.78 -6.48 -10.85
N ALA A 134 7.51 -6.58 -10.44
CA ALA A 134 6.68 -5.41 -10.19
C ALA A 134 7.25 -4.54 -9.05
N VAL A 135 7.69 -5.15 -7.95
CA VAL A 135 8.33 -4.45 -6.82
C VAL A 135 9.62 -3.74 -7.27
N GLN A 136 10.45 -4.42 -8.06
CA GLN A 136 11.67 -3.82 -8.62
C GLN A 136 11.38 -2.60 -9.50
N ASN A 137 10.41 -2.73 -10.42
CA ASN A 137 10.01 -1.63 -11.30
C ASN A 137 9.47 -0.43 -10.49
N LEU A 138 8.61 -0.69 -9.50
CA LEU A 138 8.08 0.35 -8.61
C LEU A 138 9.20 1.04 -7.81
N HIS A 139 10.19 0.28 -7.33
CA HIS A 139 11.35 0.85 -6.65
C HIS A 139 12.21 1.73 -7.55
N GLN A 140 12.45 1.30 -8.79
CA GLN A 140 13.18 2.10 -9.78
C GLN A 140 12.49 3.43 -10.05
N ILE A 141 11.17 3.41 -10.28
CA ILE A 141 10.37 4.63 -10.50
C ILE A 141 10.37 5.50 -9.23
N ALA A 142 10.18 4.90 -8.05
CA ALA A 142 10.16 5.61 -6.78
C ALA A 142 11.50 6.32 -6.48
N LYS A 143 12.63 5.71 -6.86
CA LYS A 143 13.96 6.34 -6.79
C LYS A 143 14.04 7.59 -7.66
N GLN A 144 13.60 7.52 -8.92
CA GLN A 144 13.60 8.67 -9.83
C GLN A 144 12.68 9.79 -9.31
N LEU A 145 11.45 9.47 -8.92
CA LEU A 145 10.51 10.42 -8.34
C LEU A 145 11.01 11.06 -7.05
N ARG A 146 11.75 10.31 -6.22
CA ARG A 146 12.37 10.86 -5.01
C ARG A 146 13.51 11.82 -5.35
N GLN A 147 14.40 11.45 -6.28
CA GLN A 147 15.50 12.31 -6.70
C GLN A 147 14.97 13.63 -7.29
N GLN A 148 13.97 13.55 -8.18
CA GLN A 148 13.37 14.74 -8.77
C GLN A 148 12.75 15.67 -7.71
N ARG A 149 12.03 15.12 -6.73
CA ARG A 149 11.47 15.91 -5.62
C ARG A 149 12.52 16.74 -4.87
N PHE A 150 13.71 16.19 -4.63
CA PHE A 150 14.80 16.93 -3.97
C PHE A 150 15.40 18.00 -4.87
N VAL A 151 15.53 17.72 -6.18
CA VAL A 151 15.95 18.74 -7.16
C VAL A 151 14.95 19.90 -7.19
N ASP A 152 13.66 19.61 -7.06
CA ASP A 152 12.58 20.59 -7.04
C ASP A 152 12.43 21.29 -5.66
N GLY A 153 13.35 21.07 -4.73
CA GLY A 153 13.41 21.78 -3.45
C GLY A 153 12.68 21.12 -2.29
N ALA A 154 12.31 19.84 -2.38
CA ALA A 154 11.75 19.12 -1.25
C ALA A 154 12.74 19.02 -0.09
N LEU A 155 12.28 19.32 1.12
CA LEU A 155 13.04 19.17 2.35
C LEU A 155 12.65 17.86 3.06
N ARG A 156 13.65 17.14 3.56
CA ARG A 156 13.43 15.92 4.37
C ARG A 156 13.88 16.19 5.81
N LEU A 157 12.91 16.22 6.72
CA LEU A 157 13.11 16.43 8.15
C LEU A 157 12.56 15.21 8.91
N ASP A 158 13.25 14.08 8.79
CA ASP A 158 12.83 12.87 9.49
C ASP A 158 13.39 12.90 10.93
N GLN A 159 12.51 12.78 11.91
CA GLN A 159 12.90 12.48 13.29
C GLN A 159 12.87 10.97 13.51
N VAL A 160 13.73 10.47 14.40
CA VAL A 160 13.74 9.05 14.76
C VAL A 160 12.46 8.72 15.53
N GLU A 161 11.59 7.92 14.92
CA GLU A 161 10.41 7.38 15.59
C GLU A 161 10.77 6.08 16.33
N LYS A 162 10.35 5.96 17.59
CA LYS A 162 10.64 4.78 18.41
C LYS A 162 9.53 3.75 18.23
N HIS A 163 9.88 2.58 17.70
CA HIS A 163 9.03 1.41 17.78
C HIS A 163 9.26 0.69 19.11
N LEU A 164 8.20 0.43 19.87
CA LEU A 164 8.27 -0.32 21.12
C LEU A 164 7.71 -1.72 20.87
N ASP A 165 8.57 -2.73 20.92
CA ASP A 165 8.14 -4.12 20.88
C ASP A 165 7.35 -4.44 22.17
N GLY A 166 6.14 -4.96 22.01
CA GLY A 166 5.24 -5.24 23.13
C GLY A 166 5.79 -6.33 24.05
N TRP A 167 6.19 -5.97 25.26
CA TRP A 167 6.47 -6.92 26.35
C TRP A 167 5.15 -7.47 26.90
N ILE A 168 4.66 -8.58 26.33
CA ILE A 168 3.61 -9.38 26.98
C ILE A 168 4.28 -10.38 27.92
N SER A 169 4.75 -9.90 29.08
CA SER A 169 4.91 -10.71 30.30
C SER A 169 5.18 -9.84 31.53
N GLY A 170 4.13 -9.60 32.31
CA GLY A 170 4.12 -9.49 33.79
C GLY A 170 5.04 -8.49 34.52
N GLY A 171 4.42 -7.49 35.16
CA GLY A 171 4.90 -6.89 36.41
C GLY A 171 5.61 -5.53 36.28
N LEU A 172 5.05 -4.52 36.94
CA LEU A 172 5.71 -3.23 37.18
C LEU A 172 6.92 -3.44 38.13
N PRO A 173 8.08 -2.79 37.88
CA PRO A 173 9.11 -2.69 38.91
C PRO A 173 8.65 -1.68 39.97
N GLY A 174 8.66 -2.13 41.23
CA GLY A 174 8.59 -1.26 42.41
C GLY A 174 9.92 -0.59 42.73
#